data_AF-A0AAE0B616-F1
#
_entry.id   AF-A0AAE0B616-F1
#
_cell.length_a   1.000
_cell.length_b   1.000
_cell.length_c   1.000
_cell.angle_alpha   90.00
_cell.angle_beta   90.00
_cell.angle_gamma   90.00
#
_symmetry.space_group_name_H-M   'P 1'
#
loop_
_entity.id
_entity.type
_entity.pdbx_description
1 polymer ?
#
loop_
_entity_poly.entity_id
_entity_poly.type
_entity_poly.pdbx_seq_one_letter_code
_entity_poly.pdbx_strand_id
1 'polypeptide(L)'
;MSGSLGGWIYKNSPIPITKKPDLNDPVLRAKLAKGMGHNYYGEPAWPNDLLYIFPVVILGTIACNVGLAVLEPSMIGEPADPFATPLEILPEWKLGQRACRKLGQSVGQSLNPPEARDQR
;
A
#
# COMPACT_ATOMS: atom_id res chain seq x y z
N MET A 1 -44.05 -9.52 -18.55
CA MET A 1 -44.06 -8.32 -17.70
C MET A 1 -43.61 -8.74 -16.30
N SER A 2 -42.29 -8.86 -16.06
CA SER A 2 -41.75 -9.28 -14.76
C SER A 2 -41.22 -8.05 -14.04
N GLY A 3 -41.92 -7.67 -12.97
CA GLY A 3 -41.79 -6.40 -12.27
C GLY A 3 -40.44 -6.24 -11.58
N SER A 4 -39.82 -5.09 -11.87
CA SER A 4 -38.62 -4.54 -11.25
C SER A 4 -38.86 -4.20 -9.77
N LEU A 5 -38.94 -5.20 -8.89
CA LEU A 5 -38.93 -4.97 -7.43
C LEU A 5 -37.50 -4.71 -6.91
N GLY A 6 -36.48 -5.25 -7.58
CA GLY A 6 -35.08 -5.09 -7.18
C GLY A 6 -34.55 -3.66 -7.33
N GLY A 7 -35.08 -2.88 -8.29
CA GLY A 7 -34.61 -1.51 -8.55
C GLY A 7 -35.04 -0.47 -7.51
N TRP A 8 -36.10 -0.74 -6.74
CA TRP A 8 -36.62 0.18 -5.71
C TRP A 8 -35.83 0.12 -4.40
N ILE A 9 -35.29 -1.04 -4.03
CA ILE A 9 -34.57 -1.24 -2.76
C ILE A 9 -33.21 -0.54 -2.80
N TYR A 10 -32.53 -0.51 -3.95
CA TYR A 10 -31.26 0.20 -4.13
C TYR A 10 -31.37 1.73 -4.08
N LYS A 11 -32.58 2.30 -4.19
CA LYS A 11 -32.76 3.77 -4.18
C LYS A 11 -32.98 4.35 -2.79
N ASN A 12 -33.37 3.54 -1.79
CA ASN A 12 -33.83 4.01 -0.48
C ASN A 12 -32.99 3.51 0.72
N SER A 13 -31.76 3.02 0.51
CA SER A 13 -30.91 2.53 1.61
C SER A 13 -29.94 3.61 2.12
N PRO A 14 -29.69 3.74 3.45
CA PRO A 14 -28.96 4.89 4.00
C PRO A 14 -27.44 4.91 3.73
N ILE A 15 -26.77 3.81 3.31
CA ILE A 15 -25.36 3.60 2.83
C ILE A 15 -25.19 2.07 2.57
N PRO A 16 -24.30 1.52 1.69
CA PRO A 16 -23.53 2.09 0.58
C PRO A 16 -24.05 1.62 -0.80
N ILE A 17 -23.84 2.45 -1.82
CA ILE A 17 -24.20 2.14 -3.22
C ILE A 17 -23.13 1.21 -3.81
N THR A 18 -23.16 -0.08 -3.47
CA THR A 18 -22.26 -1.06 -4.09
C THR A 18 -22.73 -1.38 -5.51
N LYS A 19 -21.97 -0.97 -6.52
CA LYS A 19 -22.20 -1.35 -7.92
C LYS A 19 -21.73 -2.78 -8.14
N LYS A 20 -22.61 -3.66 -8.61
CA LYS A 20 -22.26 -5.04 -9.00
C LYS A 20 -21.57 -5.03 -10.38
N PRO A 21 -20.62 -5.95 -10.65
CA PRO A 21 -19.97 -6.03 -11.95
C PRO A 21 -20.97 -6.41 -13.04
N ASP A 22 -20.95 -5.69 -14.17
CA ASP A 22 -21.76 -6.03 -15.33
C ASP A 22 -21.03 -7.06 -16.21
N LEU A 23 -21.34 -8.34 -16.00
CA LEU A 23 -20.73 -9.44 -16.73
C LEU A 23 -21.24 -9.57 -18.18
N ASN A 24 -22.20 -8.76 -18.59
CA ASN A 24 -22.68 -8.74 -19.98
C ASN A 24 -21.82 -7.86 -20.88
N ASP A 25 -20.99 -6.97 -20.31
CA ASP A 25 -20.10 -6.11 -21.08
C ASP A 25 -18.84 -6.88 -21.54
N PRO A 26 -18.64 -7.08 -22.86
CA PRO A 26 -17.44 -7.73 -23.38
C PRO A 26 -16.16 -6.95 -23.05
N VAL A 27 -16.23 -5.63 -22.89
CA VAL A 27 -15.08 -4.78 -22.56
C VAL A 27 -14.63 -5.01 -21.11
N LEU A 28 -15.57 -5.09 -20.17
CA LEU A 28 -15.25 -5.38 -18.76
C LEU A 28 -14.68 -6.80 -18.63
N ARG A 29 -15.26 -7.79 -19.31
CA ARG A 29 -14.73 -9.16 -19.31
C ARG A 29 -13.33 -9.27 -19.88
N ALA A 30 -13.05 -8.58 -20.99
CA ALA A 30 -11.72 -8.55 -21.60
C ALA A 30 -10.69 -7.86 -20.68
N LYS A 31 -11.10 -6.84 -19.91
CA LYS A 31 -10.24 -6.19 -18.90
C LYS A 31 -9.98 -7.10 -17.71
N LEU A 32 -11.01 -7.78 -17.19
CA LEU A 32 -10.89 -8.71 -16.07
C LEU A 32 -10.01 -9.91 -16.41
N ALA A 33 -10.11 -10.46 -17.63
CA ALA A 33 -9.23 -11.53 -18.11
C ALA A 33 -7.74 -11.14 -18.12
N LYS A 34 -7.43 -9.84 -18.21
CA LYS A 34 -6.08 -9.28 -18.14
C LYS A 34 -5.70 -8.79 -16.73
N GLY A 35 -6.50 -9.11 -15.70
CA GLY A 35 -6.29 -8.66 -14.31
C GLY A 35 -6.65 -7.19 -14.05
N MET A 36 -7.20 -6.47 -15.04
CA MET A 36 -7.57 -5.06 -14.94
C MET A 36 -9.09 -4.87 -14.76
N GLY A 37 -9.54 -3.70 -14.33
CA GLY A 37 -10.97 -3.38 -14.28
C GLY A 37 -11.70 -3.75 -12.99
N HIS A 38 -10.97 -4.11 -11.93
CA HIS A 38 -11.50 -4.29 -10.58
C HIS A 38 -12.06 -2.98 -9.96
N ASN A 39 -11.81 -1.83 -10.60
CA ASN A 39 -12.30 -0.51 -10.18
C ASN A 39 -13.70 -0.16 -10.71
N TYR A 40 -14.29 -0.98 -11.59
CA TYR A 40 -15.59 -0.68 -12.22
C TYR A 40 -16.80 -1.13 -11.39
N TYR A 41 -16.56 -1.80 -10.26
CA TYR A 41 -17.58 -2.27 -9.34
C TYR A 41 -17.12 -2.00 -7.90
N GLY A 42 -18.03 -2.05 -6.94
CA GLY A 42 -17.76 -1.65 -5.56
C GLY A 42 -18.39 -0.30 -5.22
N GLU A 43 -17.82 0.39 -4.23
CA GLU A 43 -18.30 1.71 -3.81
C GLU A 43 -17.82 2.81 -4.77
N PRO A 44 -18.62 3.86 -5.00
CA PRO A 44 -18.17 4.97 -5.80
C PRO A 44 -17.02 5.69 -5.08
N ALA A 45 -15.85 5.76 -5.73
CA ALA A 45 -14.68 6.43 -5.17
C ALA A 45 -14.97 7.91 -4.82
N TRP A 46 -15.80 8.57 -5.62
CA TRP A 46 -16.31 9.90 -5.33
C TRP A 46 -17.79 9.86 -4.93
N PRO A 47 -18.21 10.54 -3.85
CA PRO A 47 -17.41 11.33 -2.89
C PRO A 47 -16.88 10.50 -1.71
N ASN A 48 -17.32 9.26 -1.54
CA ASN A 48 -17.16 8.49 -0.31
C ASN A 48 -15.69 8.30 0.12
N ASP A 49 -14.85 7.78 -0.76
CA ASP A 49 -13.46 7.47 -0.40
C ASP A 49 -12.55 8.70 -0.57
N LEU A 50 -12.72 9.41 -1.69
CA LEU A 50 -11.86 10.55 -2.05
C LEU A 50 -12.06 11.81 -1.20
N LEU A 51 -13.30 12.12 -0.79
CA LEU A 51 -13.56 13.33 0.01
C LEU A 51 -13.70 13.06 1.50
N TYR A 52 -14.29 11.93 1.89
CA TYR A 52 -14.54 11.69 3.31
C TYR A 52 -13.44 10.88 3.99
N ILE A 53 -12.88 9.87 3.32
CA ILE A 53 -11.85 9.01 3.94
C ILE A 53 -10.44 9.56 3.74
N PHE A 54 -10.09 10.03 2.54
CA PHE A 54 -8.74 10.53 2.27
C PHE A 54 -8.28 11.66 3.20
N PRO A 55 -9.07 12.72 3.47
CA PRO A 55 -8.64 13.76 4.41
C PRO A 55 -8.48 13.25 5.84
N VAL A 56 -9.31 12.30 6.28
CA VAL A 56 -9.21 11.69 7.62
C VAL A 56 -7.91 10.91 7.77
N VAL A 57 -7.53 10.13 6.75
CA VAL A 57 -6.26 9.37 6.75
C VAL A 57 -5.07 10.32 6.72
N ILE A 58 -5.13 11.38 5.92
CA ILE A 58 -4.05 12.39 5.85
C ILE A 58 -3.88 13.08 7.20
N LEU A 59 -4.97 13.54 7.83
CA LEU A 59 -4.89 14.17 9.14
C LEU A 59 -4.42 13.19 10.23
N GLY A 60 -4.86 11.93 10.16
CA GLY A 60 -4.42 10.87 11.08
C GLY A 60 -2.91 10.61 10.98
N THR A 61 -2.38 10.48 9.76
CA THR A 61 -0.92 10.27 9.57
C THR A 61 -0.09 11.47 10.04
N ILE A 62 -0.54 12.70 9.78
CA ILE A 62 0.12 13.91 10.28
C ILE A 62 0.06 13.95 11.82
N ALA A 63 -1.08 13.66 12.43
CA ALA A 63 -1.22 13.62 13.88
C ALA A 63 -0.30 12.57 14.51
N CYS A 64 -0.16 11.39 13.92
CA CYS A 64 0.78 10.37 14.39
C CYS A 64 2.24 10.83 14.29
N ASN A 65 2.64 11.46 13.19
CA ASN A 65 4.01 11.97 13.01
C ASN A 65 4.32 13.11 14.01
N VAL A 66 3.39 14.04 14.20
CA VAL A 66 3.52 15.13 15.17
C VAL A 66 3.54 14.59 16.59
N GLY A 67 2.68 13.62 16.92
CA GLY A 67 2.67 12.95 18.21
C GLY A 67 3.99 12.27 18.53
N LEU A 68 4.59 11.57 17.56
CA LEU A 68 5.92 10.96 17.73
C LEU A 68 7.01 12.03 17.89
N ALA A 69 6.97 13.11 17.11
CA ALA A 69 7.94 14.20 17.20
C ALA A 69 7.90 14.95 18.55
N VAL A 70 6.75 14.99 19.21
CA VAL A 70 6.59 15.58 20.55
C VAL A 70 7.07 14.62 21.64
N LEU A 71 6.78 13.33 21.54
CA LEU A 71 7.14 12.34 22.56
C LEU A 71 8.63 11.98 22.52
N GLU A 72 9.23 11.92 21.33
CA GLU A 72 10.63 11.56 21.11
C GLU A 72 11.32 12.67 20.30
N PRO A 73 11.75 13.78 20.95
CA PRO A 73 12.42 14.86 20.25
C PRO A 73 13.79 14.40 19.76
N SER A 74 14.13 14.73 18.51
CA SER A 74 15.44 14.41 17.93
C SER A 74 16.55 15.07 18.74
N MET A 75 17.50 14.25 19.21
CA MET A 75 18.71 14.75 19.86
C MET A 75 19.66 15.36 18.81
N ILE A 76 20.20 16.55 19.11
CA ILE A 76 21.31 17.12 18.34
C ILE A 76 22.61 16.49 18.88
N GLY A 77 23.44 15.94 17.99
CA GLY A 77 24.70 15.29 18.37
C GLY A 77 25.83 16.27 18.67
N GLU A 78 26.98 15.75 19.10
CA GLU A 78 28.20 16.55 19.28
C GLU A 78 28.72 17.09 17.93
N PRO A 79 29.42 18.25 17.93
CA PRO A 79 30.04 18.80 16.73
C PRO A 79 30.97 17.76 16.08
N ALA A 80 30.98 17.72 14.74
CA ALA A 80 31.84 16.80 14.02
C ALA A 80 33.33 17.10 14.27
N ASP A 81 34.02 16.16 14.92
CA ASP A 81 35.47 16.17 15.04
C ASP A 81 36.07 15.18 14.00
N PRO A 82 36.85 15.65 13.01
CA PRO A 82 37.46 14.79 12.00
C PRO A 82 38.52 13.82 12.57
N PHE A 83 38.97 14.00 13.82
CA PHE A 83 39.98 13.15 14.45
C PHE A 83 39.43 12.22 15.54
N ALA A 84 38.20 12.42 16.00
CA ALA A 84 37.55 11.56 16.98
C ALA A 84 36.43 10.75 16.32
N THR A 85 36.69 9.47 16.04
CA THR A 85 35.65 8.55 15.54
C THR A 85 34.73 8.11 16.68
N PRO A 86 33.40 8.24 16.55
CA PRO A 86 32.47 7.72 17.55
C PRO A 86 32.51 6.18 17.59
N LEU A 87 32.25 5.60 18.76
CA LEU A 87 32.32 4.16 19.00
C LEU A 87 31.26 3.36 18.21
N GLU A 88 30.12 3.99 17.89
CA GLU A 88 29.01 3.37 17.15
C GLU A 88 28.68 4.19 15.89
N ILE A 89 29.11 3.70 14.71
CA ILE A 89 28.73 4.27 13.41
C ILE A 89 27.58 3.45 12.81
N LEU A 90 26.34 3.87 13.05
CA LEU A 90 25.17 3.20 12.49
C LEU A 90 24.60 3.98 11.30
N PRO A 91 24.50 3.36 10.11
CA PRO A 91 23.80 3.96 8.99
C PRO A 91 22.29 3.99 9.25
N GLU A 92 21.57 4.82 8.52
CA GLU A 92 20.11 4.86 8.60
C GLU A 92 19.47 3.48 8.42
N TRP A 93 18.33 3.27 9.08
CA TRP A 93 17.63 1.99 9.10
C TRP A 93 17.31 1.44 7.70
N LYS A 94 17.00 2.31 6.72
CA LYS A 94 16.76 1.89 5.33
C LYS A 94 18.01 1.29 4.70
N LEU A 95 19.18 1.86 4.98
CA LEU A 95 20.46 1.38 4.46
C LEU A 95 20.90 0.11 5.20
N GLY A 96 20.76 0.07 6.53
CA GLY A 96 21.02 -1.13 7.33
C GLY A 96 20.13 -2.31 6.95
N GLN A 97 18.82 -2.10 6.80
CA GLN A 97 17.90 -3.16 6.36
C GLN A 97 18.12 -3.58 4.92
N ARG A 98 18.49 -2.65 4.02
CA ARG A 98 18.81 -2.99 2.63
C ARG A 98 20.10 -3.79 2.54
N ALA A 99 21.12 -3.44 3.33
CA ALA A 99 22.36 -4.21 3.44
C ALA A 99 22.09 -5.60 4.01
N CYS A 100 21.32 -5.70 5.10
CA CYS A 100 20.93 -6.96 5.70
C CYS A 100 20.09 -7.85 4.76
N ARG A 101 19.12 -7.28 4.01
CA ARG A 101 18.37 -8.01 2.97
C ARG A 101 19.25 -8.46 1.80
N LYS A 102 20.19 -7.62 1.34
CA LYS A 102 21.13 -8.00 0.27
C LYS A 102 22.04 -9.15 0.72
N LEU A 103 22.51 -9.13 1.97
CA LEU A 103 23.29 -10.23 2.54
C LEU A 103 22.44 -11.50 2.69
N GLY A 104 21.18 -11.40 3.12
CA GLY A 104 20.26 -12.54 3.19
C GLY A 104 19.95 -13.17 1.82
N GLN A 105 19.81 -12.36 0.75
CA GLN A 105 19.65 -12.87 -0.62
C GLN A 105 20.93 -13.50 -1.17
N SER A 106 22.10 -12.93 -0.85
CA SER A 106 23.40 -13.50 -1.24
C SER A 106 23.64 -14.88 -0.59
N VAL A 107 23.29 -15.04 0.68
CA VAL A 107 23.38 -16.34 1.38
C VAL A 107 22.37 -17.35 0.81
N GLY A 108 21.16 -16.91 0.44
CA GLY A 108 20.14 -17.76 -0.20
C GLY A 108 20.52 -18.25 -1.61
N GLN A 109 21.38 -17.55 -2.34
CA GLN A 109 21.88 -17.98 -3.65
C GLN A 109 23.03 -18.99 -3.58
N SER A 110 23.77 -19.03 -2.45
CA SER A 110 24.84 -20.01 -2.23
C SER A 110 24.30 -21.41 -1.87
N LEU A 111 23.08 -21.49 -1.32
CA LEU A 111 22.44 -22.73 -0.87
C LEU A 111 21.51 -23.39 -1.92
N ASN A 112 21.38 -22.81 -3.11
CA ASN A 112 20.63 -23.43 -4.20
C ASN A 112 21.59 -24.12 -5.17
N PRO A 113 21.52 -25.45 -5.36
CA PRO A 113 22.34 -26.15 -6.34
C PRO A 113 22.06 -25.64 -7.77
N PRO A 114 23.06 -25.63 -8.67
CA PRO A 114 23.00 -25.03 -10.01
C PRO A 114 22.18 -25.85 -11.02
N GLU A 115 20.99 -26.33 -10.66
CA GLU A 115 20.23 -27.31 -11.45
C GLU A 115 18.85 -26.79 -11.91
N ALA A 116 18.78 -25.50 -12.22
CA ALA A 116 17.56 -24.89 -12.80
C ALA A 116 17.87 -23.84 -13.87
N ARG A 117 19.01 -23.97 -14.57
CA ARG A 117 19.43 -23.05 -15.64
C ARG A 117 19.33 -23.65 -17.05
N ASP A 118 18.54 -24.70 -17.25
CA ASP A 118 18.41 -25.40 -18.54
C ASP A 118 16.97 -25.81 -18.90
N GLN A 119 16.00 -24.93 -18.66
CA GLN A 119 14.63 -25.07 -19.20
C GLN A 119 14.03 -23.72 -19.57
N ARG A 120 14.72 -22.95 -20.40
CA ARG A 120 14.13 -21.79 -21.07
C ARG A 120 14.31 -21.89 -22.58
#